data_AF-A0A919NNG3-F1
#
_entry.id   AF-A0A919NNG3-F1
#
_cell.length_a   1.000
_cell.length_b   1.000
_cell.length_c   1.000
_cell.angle_alpha   90.00
_cell.angle_beta   90.00
_cell.angle_gamma   90.00
#
_symmetry.space_group_name_H-M   'P 1'
#
loop_
_entity.id
_entity.type
_entity.pdbx_description
1 polymer ?
#
loop_
_entity_poly.entity_id
_entity_poly.type
_entity_poly.pdbx_seq_one_letter_code
_entity_poly.pdbx_strand_id
1 'polypeptide(L)'
;MENKLLYLQQTRHESPFVSCSHEWSIAQSFALYGNTPGYVLTISGDPASGFDFEELRNSYSLFGDTVSHLKEFGVPRRLGSPFVVECVDLVAPFGQPAVRVKP
;
A
#
# COMPACT_ATOMS: atom_id res chain seq x y z
N MET A 1 -9.25 -15.52 -14.75
CA MET A 1 -8.74 -14.20 -14.30
C MET A 1 -8.27 -14.24 -12.86
N GLU A 2 -8.85 -15.09 -11.99
CA GLU A 2 -8.37 -15.39 -10.61
C GLU A 2 -6.85 -15.62 -10.52
N ASN A 3 -6.30 -16.44 -11.43
CA ASN A 3 -4.86 -16.71 -11.45
C ASN A 3 -4.00 -15.46 -11.66
N LYS A 4 -4.49 -14.38 -12.28
CA LYS A 4 -3.67 -13.19 -12.51
C LYS A 4 -3.47 -12.38 -11.24
N LEU A 5 -4.45 -12.30 -10.34
CA LEU A 5 -4.33 -11.52 -9.11
C LEU A 5 -3.46 -12.22 -8.08
N LEU A 6 -3.67 -13.53 -7.91
CA LEU A 6 -2.81 -14.37 -7.09
C LEU A 6 -1.38 -14.40 -7.65
N TYR A 7 -1.24 -14.50 -8.98
CA TYR A 7 0.06 -14.41 -9.65
C TYR A 7 0.71 -13.06 -9.39
N LEU A 8 0.04 -11.92 -9.56
CA LEU A 8 0.63 -10.59 -9.35
C LEU A 8 1.04 -10.32 -7.89
N GLN A 9 0.35 -10.90 -6.90
CA GLN A 9 0.80 -10.87 -5.49
C GLN A 9 2.02 -11.75 -5.24
N GLN A 10 2.13 -12.89 -5.94
CA GLN A 10 3.29 -13.80 -5.87
C GLN A 10 4.48 -13.34 -6.73
N THR A 11 4.22 -12.66 -7.85
CA THR A 11 5.19 -12.09 -8.79
C THR A 11 5.25 -10.57 -8.63
N ARG A 12 5.67 -10.15 -7.43
CA ARG A 12 5.82 -8.74 -7.01
C ARG A 12 6.53 -7.84 -8.04
N HIS A 13 7.36 -8.40 -8.91
CA HIS A 13 8.17 -7.67 -9.89
C HIS A 13 7.40 -7.26 -11.15
N GLU A 14 6.30 -7.95 -11.47
CA GLU A 14 5.50 -7.74 -12.69
C GLU A 14 4.19 -6.99 -12.42
N SER A 15 3.89 -6.68 -11.16
CA SER A 15 2.71 -5.90 -10.80
C SER A 15 2.74 -4.52 -11.47
N PRO A 16 1.71 -4.15 -12.25
CA PRO A 16 1.56 -2.78 -12.75
C PRO A 16 1.14 -1.82 -11.63
N PHE A 17 0.91 -2.32 -10.42
CA PHE A 17 0.48 -1.56 -9.25
C PHE A 17 1.54 -1.54 -8.15
N VAL A 18 1.61 -0.43 -7.43
CA VAL A 18 2.32 -0.29 -6.17
C VAL A 18 1.32 -0.55 -5.05
N SER A 19 1.70 -1.45 -4.14
CA SER A 19 0.91 -1.79 -2.96
C SER A 19 0.99 -0.65 -1.94
N CYS A 20 -0.17 -0.22 -1.47
CA CYS A 20 -0.37 0.77 -0.42
C CYS A 20 -1.31 0.18 0.63
N SER A 21 -1.46 0.85 1.77
CA SER A 21 -2.45 0.49 2.78
C SER A 21 -3.32 1.68 3.11
N HIS A 22 -4.61 1.43 3.38
CA HIS A 22 -5.50 2.44 3.96
C HIS A 22 -5.14 2.80 5.41
N GLU A 23 -4.31 1.99 6.07
CA GLU A 23 -3.87 2.25 7.43
C GLU A 23 -2.41 2.68 7.51
N TRP A 24 -2.20 3.85 8.14
CA TRP A 24 -0.88 4.42 8.33
C TRP A 24 0.03 3.52 9.20
N SER A 25 -0.51 2.89 10.24
CA SER A 25 0.21 1.96 11.12
C SER A 25 0.80 0.78 10.36
N ILE A 26 0.04 0.24 9.40
CA ILE A 26 0.48 -0.86 8.54
C ILE A 26 1.60 -0.36 7.63
N ALA A 27 1.41 0.77 6.94
CA ALA A 27 2.44 1.37 6.09
C ALA A 27 3.74 1.68 6.87
N GLN A 28 3.62 2.20 8.10
CA GLN A 28 4.74 2.44 8.99
C GLN A 28 5.50 1.14 9.32
N SER A 29 4.78 0.04 9.60
CA SER A 29 5.43 -1.24 9.92
C SER A 29 6.31 -1.75 8.77
N PHE A 30 5.89 -1.54 7.52
CA PHE A 30 6.68 -1.86 6.35
C PHE A 30 7.85 -0.89 6.15
N ALA A 31 7.65 0.41 6.40
CA ALA A 31 8.71 1.41 6.30
C ALA A 31 9.84 1.19 7.32
N LEU A 32 9.53 0.59 8.47
CA LEU A 32 10.48 0.28 9.55
C LEU A 32 11.04 -1.16 9.49
N TYR A 33 10.86 -1.86 8.37
CA TYR A 33 11.35 -3.24 8.23
C TYR A 33 12.85 -3.33 8.53
N GLY A 34 13.23 -4.27 9.40
CA GLY A 34 14.63 -4.45 9.82
C GLY A 34 15.18 -3.32 10.71
N ASN A 35 14.33 -2.57 11.42
CA ASN A 35 14.73 -1.45 12.30
C ASN A 35 15.49 -0.34 11.58
N THR A 36 15.25 -0.18 10.27
CA THR A 36 15.87 0.87 9.47
C THR A 36 14.90 2.05 9.36
N PRO A 37 15.36 3.31 9.51
CA PRO A 37 14.52 4.46 9.23
C PRO A 37 13.99 4.43 7.79
N GLY A 38 12.74 4.84 7.60
CA GLY A 38 12.06 4.78 6.32
C GLY A 38 11.10 5.94 6.11
N TYR A 39 10.36 5.91 5.02
CA TYR A 39 9.38 6.95 4.69
C TYR A 39 7.99 6.35 4.54
N VAL A 40 7.00 7.06 5.07
CA VAL A 40 5.59 6.81 4.80
C VAL A 40 5.08 7.93 3.91
N LEU A 41 4.49 7.57 2.78
CA LEU A 41 3.89 8.51 1.84
C LEU A 41 2.38 8.46 2.02
N THR A 42 1.76 9.61 2.27
CA THR A 42 0.30 9.73 2.19
C THR A 42 -0.06 10.12 0.77
N ILE A 43 -0.90 9.31 0.14
CA ILE A 43 -1.34 9.49 -1.24
C ILE A 43 -2.85 9.73 -1.19
N SER A 44 -3.31 10.78 -1.85
CA SER A 44 -4.73 10.99 -2.12
C SER A 44 -5.02 10.87 -3.61
N GLY A 45 -6.27 10.57 -3.92
CA GLY A 45 -6.74 10.42 -5.28
C GLY A 45 -8.12 9.80 -5.31
N ASP A 46 -8.64 9.62 -6.52
CA ASP A 46 -9.92 8.97 -6.73
C ASP A 46 -9.83 7.46 -6.44
N PRO A 47 -10.62 6.93 -5.48
CA PRO A 47 -10.64 5.50 -5.18
C PRO A 47 -10.98 4.63 -6.39
N ALA A 48 -11.80 5.12 -7.32
CA ALA A 48 -12.20 4.38 -8.52
C ALA A 48 -11.05 4.18 -9.53
N SER A 49 -9.94 4.91 -9.35
CA SER A 49 -8.76 4.83 -10.22
C SER A 49 -7.69 3.85 -9.72
N GLY A 50 -7.93 3.17 -8.59
CA GLY A 50 -7.06 2.13 -8.05
C GLY A 50 -7.79 0.80 -7.89
N PHE A 51 -7.20 -0.08 -7.08
CA PHE A 51 -7.76 -1.41 -6.80
C PHE A 51 -7.83 -1.65 -5.31
N ASP A 52 -9.05 -1.78 -4.78
CA ASP A 52 -9.27 -2.30 -3.45
C ASP A 52 -9.16 -3.84 -3.48
N PHE A 53 -8.12 -4.37 -2.85
CA PHE A 53 -7.89 -5.81 -2.84
C PHE A 53 -8.88 -6.56 -1.93
N GLU A 54 -9.50 -5.90 -0.96
CA GLU A 54 -10.56 -6.50 -0.14
C GLU A 54 -11.84 -6.66 -0.96
N GLU A 55 -12.27 -5.61 -1.67
CA GLU A 55 -13.42 -5.68 -2.58
C GLU A 55 -13.23 -6.77 -3.63
N LEU A 56 -12.04 -6.81 -4.23
CA LEU A 56 -11.69 -7.79 -5.24
C LEU A 56 -11.73 -9.21 -4.70
N ARG A 57 -11.14 -9.48 -3.53
CA ARG A 57 -11.20 -10.79 -2.87
C ARG A 57 -12.65 -11.20 -2.60
N ASN A 58 -13.47 -10.27 -2.10
CA ASN A 58 -14.89 -10.53 -1.84
C ASN A 58 -15.65 -10.88 -3.13
N SER A 59 -15.39 -10.17 -4.23
CA SER A 59 -16.04 -10.43 -5.53
C SER A 59 -15.74 -11.81 -6.10
N TYR A 60 -14.58 -12.38 -5.77
CA TYR A 60 -14.15 -13.72 -6.18
C TYR A 60 -14.31 -14.78 -5.08
N SER A 61 -14.97 -14.45 -3.96
CA SER A 61 -15.13 -15.38 -2.82
C SER A 61 -13.78 -15.94 -2.28
N LEU A 62 -12.72 -15.14 -2.36
CA LEU A 62 -11.38 -15.48 -1.87
C LEU A 62 -11.27 -15.11 -0.39
N PHE A 63 -11.89 -15.93 0.47
CA PHE A 63 -11.94 -15.73 1.91
C PHE A 63 -10.72 -16.33 2.63
N GLY A 64 -10.35 -15.76 3.78
CA GLY A 64 -9.37 -16.35 4.69
C GLY A 64 -7.90 -16.19 4.27
N ASP A 65 -7.62 -15.31 3.32
CA ASP A 65 -6.24 -15.05 2.89
C ASP A 65 -5.45 -14.31 3.98
N THR A 66 -4.20 -14.74 4.16
CA THR A 66 -3.25 -14.33 5.21
C THR A 66 -2.97 -12.83 5.25
N VAL A 67 -3.32 -12.11 4.19
CA VAL A 67 -2.99 -10.70 3.95
C VAL A 67 -4.18 -9.76 4.02
N SER A 68 -5.38 -10.24 4.37
CA SER A 68 -6.59 -9.42 4.57
C SER A 68 -6.38 -8.28 5.58
N HIS A 69 -5.61 -8.54 6.63
CA HIS A 69 -5.27 -7.55 7.65
C HIS A 69 -4.44 -6.37 7.14
N LEU A 70 -3.85 -6.44 5.93
CA LEU A 70 -3.01 -5.38 5.38
C LEU A 70 -3.80 -4.16 4.86
N LYS A 71 -5.12 -4.29 4.70
CA LYS A 71 -5.99 -3.25 4.13
C LYS A 71 -5.42 -2.66 2.84
N GLU A 72 -5.03 -3.57 1.96
CA GLU A 72 -4.20 -3.29 0.78
C GLU A 72 -5.00 -2.57 -0.31
N PHE A 73 -4.40 -1.49 -0.82
CA PHE A 73 -4.90 -0.74 -1.96
C PHE A 73 -3.81 -0.64 -3.03
N GLY A 74 -4.15 -0.94 -4.28
CA GLY A 74 -3.24 -0.86 -5.42
C GLY A 74 -3.37 0.47 -6.14
N VAL A 75 -2.29 1.26 -6.17
CA VAL A 75 -2.18 2.44 -7.05
C VAL A 75 -1.35 2.12 -8.29
N PRO A 76 -1.54 2.79 -9.44
CA PRO A 76 -0.69 2.61 -10.61
C PRO A 76 0.80 2.86 -10.30
N ARG A 77 1.68 2.05 -10.89
CA ARG A 77 3.14 2.14 -10.65
C ARG A 77 3.74 3.51 -10.97
N ARG A 78 3.16 4.25 -11.91
CA ARG A 78 3.49 5.66 -12.15
C ARG A 78 2.44 6.51 -11.46
N LEU A 79 2.81 7.12 -10.34
CA LEU A 79 2.01 8.12 -9.66
C LEU A 79 1.86 9.35 -10.56
N GLY A 80 0.61 9.74 -10.77
CA GLY A 80 0.16 10.86 -11.59
C GLY A 80 -1.35 10.96 -11.48
N SER A 81 -1.95 11.98 -12.11
CA SER A 81 -3.39 12.22 -12.06
C SER A 81 -4.17 10.91 -12.28
N PRO A 82 -5.10 10.54 -11.38
CA PRO A 82 -5.68 11.35 -10.31
C PRO A 82 -5.01 11.21 -8.93
N PHE A 83 -3.90 10.49 -8.82
CA PHE A 83 -3.20 10.29 -7.55
C PHE A 83 -2.09 11.32 -7.35
N VAL A 84 -2.00 11.83 -6.13
CA VAL A 84 -0.98 12.78 -5.68
C VAL A 84 -0.42 12.37 -4.33
N VAL A 85 0.89 12.57 -4.14
CA VAL A 85 1.50 12.44 -2.82
C VAL A 85 1.22 13.73 -2.06
N GLU A 86 0.43 13.65 -0.99
CA GLU A 86 0.07 14.77 -0.12
C GLU A 86 1.12 15.07 0.93
N CYS A 87 1.80 14.05 1.44
CA CYS A 87 2.90 14.28 2.35
C CYS A 87 3.85 13.09 2.38
N VAL A 88 5.04 13.37 2.92
CA VAL A 88 6.06 12.37 3.21
C VAL A 88 6.50 12.57 4.66
N ASP A 89 6.32 11.52 5.45
CA ASP A 89 6.74 11.46 6.84
C ASP A 89 7.94 10.51 6.95
N LEU A 90 9.04 11.00 7.53
CA LEU A 90 10.18 10.19 7.94
C LEU A 90 9.81 9.47 9.23
N VAL A 91 9.93 8.15 9.23
CA VAL A 91 9.69 7.30 10.40
C VAL A 91 11.01 6.67 10.85
N ALA A 92 11.22 6.63 12.16
CA ALA A 92 12.41 6.07 12.77
C ALA A 92 12.03 4.99 13.80
N PRO A 93 12.90 4.01 14.05
CA PRO A 93 12.67 2.97 15.05
C PRO A 93 12.66 3.53 16.48
N PHE A 94 12.30 2.68 17.44
CA PHE A 94 12.39 2.95 18.88
C PHE A 94 11.44 4.03 19.41
N GLY A 95 10.24 4.13 18.83
CA GLY A 95 9.17 5.01 19.35
C GLY A 95 9.43 6.50 19.11
N GLN A 96 10.38 6.83 18.22
CA GLN A 96 10.55 8.20 17.78
C GLN A 96 9.30 8.65 16.99
N PRO A 97 8.79 9.87 17.24
CA PRO A 97 7.66 10.38 16.49
C PRO A 97 8.03 10.56 15.01
N ALA A 98 7.06 10.33 14.13
CA ALA A 98 7.23 10.59 12.71
C ALA A 98 7.46 12.10 12.47
N VAL A 99 8.37 12.43 11.56
CA VAL A 99 8.72 13.82 11.21
C VAL A 99 8.31 14.08 9.77
N ARG A 100 7.44 15.08 9.57
CA ARG A 100 7.07 15.52 8.23
C ARG A 100 8.25 16.16 7.52
N VAL A 101 8.65 15.58 6.38
CA VAL A 101 9.76 16.10 5.56
C VAL A 101 9.27 16.77 4.27
N LYS A 102 8.04 16.47 3.84
CA LYS A 102 7.42 17.13 2.69
C LYS A 102 5.89 17.20 2.85
N PRO A 103 5.26 18.34 2.56
CA PRO A 103 3.81 18.48 2.44
C PRO A 103 3.32 18.29 0.98
#